data_AF-A0A926T251-F1
#
_entry.id   AF-A0A926T251-F1
#
_cell.length_a   1.000
_cell.length_b   1.000
_cell.length_c   1.000
_cell.angle_alpha   90.00
_cell.angle_beta   90.00
_cell.angle_gamma   90.00
#
_symmetry.space_group_name_H-M   'P 1'
#
loop_
_entity.id
_entity.type
_entity.pdbx_description
1 polymer ?
#
loop_
_entity_poly.entity_id
_entity_poly.type
_entity_poly.pdbx_seq_one_letter_code
_entity_poly.pdbx_strand_id
1 'polypeptide(L)'
;MTEVLPTDCLNYLPLSAEAFSSWKNNSDIQQLLYCVFDKEYVLIAEDGSKKEGNYQSYGEVIYSRGKSKISKWIEILNHQSGVTRKVDSKNPHIIFVPDFYQDQLFGKAGKYMVAWDGIISELLSEGAFVSLPHVLESQDDIEASFLLMSRFYYRHSVQVLRGLLESTVLQTYFAVNRSEFEQWKKNNYRTPRLRGNGGLIHRLLGIGLIPNALGNEICNLYEDFNGYVHSGERHLIHRDVFVGKWIGHEFKNDEFQKWCSYFFRVMDVCIQLMIFHVNQWNDSFDKDYITCKVCHSTTDFDLKTYVFGGEKQYEYTCKHCSDVSIYGKKMKIKS
;
A
#
# COMPACT_ATOMS: atom_id res chain seq x y z
N MET A 1 -9.57 -22.61 -0.56
CA MET A 1 -8.81 -21.42 -0.18
C MET A 1 -9.64 -20.27 -0.72
N THR A 2 -10.12 -19.42 0.18
CA THR A 2 -10.79 -18.16 -0.13
C THR A 2 -9.81 -17.27 -0.89
N GLU A 3 -10.31 -16.49 -1.85
CA GLU A 3 -9.51 -15.53 -2.62
C GLU A 3 -8.84 -14.54 -1.64
N VAL A 4 -7.52 -14.34 -1.74
CA VAL A 4 -6.79 -13.48 -0.79
C VAL A 4 -7.28 -12.03 -0.86
N LEU A 5 -7.46 -11.51 -2.07
CA LEU A 5 -8.13 -10.24 -2.32
C LEU A 5 -9.21 -10.48 -3.37
N PRO A 6 -10.51 -10.42 -3.01
CA PRO A 6 -11.58 -10.64 -3.97
C PRO A 6 -11.50 -9.65 -5.14
N THR A 7 -11.50 -10.15 -6.37
CA THR A 7 -11.48 -9.32 -7.58
C THR A 7 -12.64 -8.34 -7.66
N ASP A 8 -13.80 -8.70 -7.09
CA ASP A 8 -14.97 -7.83 -6.95
C ASP A 8 -14.69 -6.56 -6.13
N CYS A 9 -13.63 -6.53 -5.31
CA CYS A 9 -13.25 -5.34 -4.55
C CYS A 9 -12.77 -4.21 -5.47
N LEU A 10 -12.34 -4.52 -6.71
CA LEU A 10 -12.04 -3.50 -7.73
C LEU A 10 -13.27 -2.66 -8.10
N ASN A 11 -14.50 -3.18 -7.90
CA ASN A 11 -15.73 -2.44 -8.19
C ASN A 11 -15.95 -1.24 -7.25
N TYR A 12 -15.25 -1.19 -6.11
CA TYR A 12 -15.28 -0.05 -5.18
C TYR A 12 -14.22 1.00 -5.48
N LEU A 13 -13.41 0.80 -6.53
CA LEU A 13 -12.43 1.76 -7.02
C LEU A 13 -12.91 2.42 -8.33
N PRO A 14 -12.60 3.71 -8.56
CA PRO A 14 -11.85 4.60 -7.69
C PRO A 14 -12.70 5.15 -6.52
N LEU A 15 -12.06 5.42 -5.38
CA LEU A 15 -12.75 6.01 -4.23
C LEU A 15 -13.21 7.45 -4.53
N SER A 16 -14.40 7.80 -4.07
CA SER A 16 -15.01 9.12 -4.23
C SER A 16 -14.31 10.19 -3.40
N ALA A 17 -14.32 11.42 -3.91
CA ALA A 17 -13.86 12.58 -3.16
C ALA A 17 -14.90 12.94 -2.09
N GLU A 18 -14.50 12.86 -0.83
CA GLU A 18 -15.35 13.10 0.32
C GLU A 18 -14.52 13.63 1.47
N ALA A 19 -15.02 14.69 2.12
CA ALA A 19 -14.41 15.28 3.30
C ALA A 19 -14.35 14.28 4.47
N PHE A 20 -13.29 14.35 5.28
CA PHE A 20 -13.14 13.47 6.45
C PHE A 20 -14.31 13.60 7.45
N SER A 21 -14.84 14.81 7.60
CA SER A 21 -16.04 15.09 8.43
C SER A 21 -17.29 14.30 7.99
N SER A 22 -17.34 13.92 6.71
CA SER A 22 -18.49 13.25 6.11
C SER A 22 -18.37 11.72 6.13
N TRP A 23 -17.20 11.17 6.48
CA TRP A 23 -16.95 9.73 6.55
C TRP A 23 -17.90 9.05 7.54
N LYS A 24 -18.96 8.46 7.01
CA LYS A 24 -20.01 7.75 7.73
C LYS A 24 -19.87 6.25 7.58
N ASN A 25 -20.73 5.54 8.30
CA ASN A 25 -20.97 4.13 8.02
C ASN A 25 -21.57 4.01 6.61
N ASN A 26 -21.12 3.04 5.82
CA ASN A 26 -21.39 2.84 4.38
C ASN A 26 -20.68 3.80 3.41
N SER A 27 -19.56 4.42 3.81
CA SER A 27 -18.67 5.03 2.82
C SER A 27 -18.06 3.96 1.90
N ASP A 28 -17.70 4.33 0.67
CA ASP A 28 -17.04 3.47 -0.30
C ASP A 28 -15.78 2.78 0.25
N ILE A 29 -14.99 3.47 1.08
CA ILE A 29 -13.82 2.90 1.76
C ILE A 29 -14.22 1.80 2.75
N GLN A 30 -15.31 1.96 3.49
CA GLN A 30 -15.78 0.92 4.40
C GLN A 30 -16.32 -0.28 3.62
N GLN A 31 -17.04 -0.03 2.52
CA GLN A 31 -17.53 -1.10 1.63
C GLN A 31 -16.37 -1.88 1.01
N LEU A 32 -15.32 -1.19 0.56
CA LEU A 32 -14.08 -1.81 0.10
C LEU A 32 -13.47 -2.70 1.19
N LEU A 33 -13.32 -2.21 2.42
CA LEU A 33 -12.76 -3.00 3.52
C LEU A 33 -13.65 -4.20 3.87
N TYR A 34 -14.96 -4.05 3.86
CA TYR A 34 -15.87 -5.17 4.04
C TYR A 34 -15.74 -6.21 2.94
N CYS A 35 -15.54 -5.80 1.68
CA CYS A 35 -15.25 -6.71 0.59
C CYS A 35 -13.93 -7.46 0.82
N VAL A 36 -12.85 -6.76 1.20
CA VAL A 36 -11.52 -7.37 1.42
C VAL A 36 -11.56 -8.47 2.49
N PHE A 37 -12.33 -8.25 3.56
CA PHE A 37 -12.41 -9.16 4.70
C PHE A 37 -13.67 -10.04 4.71
N ASP A 38 -14.45 -10.11 3.63
CA ASP A 38 -15.63 -10.98 3.54
C ASP A 38 -15.23 -12.46 3.36
N LYS A 39 -14.76 -13.05 4.47
CA LYS A 39 -14.24 -14.42 4.50
C LYS A 39 -14.81 -15.18 5.67
N GLU A 40 -15.44 -16.31 5.36
CA GLU A 40 -15.92 -17.25 6.36
C GLU A 40 -14.74 -17.94 7.07
N TYR A 41 -14.92 -18.22 8.35
CA TYR A 41 -13.97 -18.98 9.16
C TYR A 41 -14.68 -19.94 10.10
N VAL A 42 -13.94 -20.96 10.54
CA VAL A 42 -14.37 -21.92 11.56
C VAL A 42 -13.33 -21.96 12.66
N LEU A 43 -13.71 -21.56 13.87
CA LEU A 43 -12.90 -21.75 15.07
C LEU A 43 -13.21 -23.13 15.65
N ILE A 44 -12.16 -23.90 15.90
CA ILE A 44 -12.23 -25.19 16.58
C ILE A 44 -11.68 -24.98 17.99
N ALA A 45 -12.46 -25.30 19.02
CA ALA A 45 -12.00 -25.26 20.40
C ALA A 45 -11.32 -26.59 20.79
N GLU A 46 -10.64 -26.60 21.94
CA GLU A 46 -9.95 -27.80 22.45
C GLU A 46 -10.90 -28.99 22.66
N ASP A 47 -12.14 -28.73 23.06
CA ASP A 47 -13.19 -29.73 23.23
C ASP A 47 -13.80 -30.24 21.91
N GLY A 48 -13.36 -29.71 20.77
CA GLY A 48 -13.83 -30.05 19.43
C GLY A 48 -15.09 -29.30 19.00
N SER A 49 -15.62 -28.39 19.82
CA SER A 49 -16.73 -27.52 19.41
C SER A 49 -16.29 -26.60 18.28
N LYS A 50 -17.19 -26.39 17.31
CA LYS A 50 -16.96 -25.55 16.13
C LYS A 50 -17.82 -24.31 16.20
N LYS A 51 -17.21 -23.15 15.99
CA LYS A 51 -17.90 -21.87 15.87
C LYS A 51 -17.57 -21.25 14.52
N GLU A 52 -18.59 -21.12 13.69
CA GLU A 52 -18.50 -20.42 12.41
C GLU A 52 -18.58 -18.90 12.63
N GLY A 53 -17.96 -18.15 11.73
CA GLY A 53 -18.01 -16.69 11.73
C GLY A 53 -17.50 -16.10 10.42
N ASN A 54 -17.43 -14.78 10.36
CA ASN A 54 -16.96 -14.05 9.19
C ASN A 54 -16.02 -12.91 9.61
N TYR A 55 -14.91 -12.76 8.89
CA TYR A 55 -13.89 -11.74 9.14
C TYR A 55 -14.30 -10.32 8.74
N GLN A 56 -15.47 -10.09 8.14
CA GLN A 56 -15.93 -8.78 7.66
C GLN A 56 -15.92 -7.72 8.76
N SER A 57 -16.20 -8.11 10.01
CA SER A 57 -16.10 -7.24 11.19
C SER A 57 -14.69 -6.65 11.39
N TYR A 58 -13.64 -7.32 10.93
CA TYR A 58 -12.28 -6.81 10.94
C TYR A 58 -12.11 -5.58 10.02
N GLY A 59 -12.87 -5.50 8.92
CA GLY A 59 -12.92 -4.31 8.08
C GLY A 59 -13.36 -3.05 8.86
N GLU A 60 -14.26 -3.19 9.84
CA GLU A 60 -14.66 -2.09 10.72
C GLU A 60 -13.53 -1.66 11.67
N VAL A 61 -12.72 -2.62 12.14
CA VAL A 61 -11.54 -2.34 12.97
C VAL A 61 -10.52 -1.54 12.17
N ILE A 62 -10.23 -1.94 10.93
CA ILE A 62 -9.32 -1.22 10.03
C ILE A 62 -9.87 0.18 9.72
N TYR A 63 -11.16 0.30 9.41
CA TYR A 63 -11.80 1.60 9.15
C TYR A 63 -11.67 2.55 10.36
N SER A 64 -11.97 2.06 11.56
CA SER A 64 -11.90 2.84 12.80
C SER A 64 -10.47 3.28 13.14
N ARG A 65 -9.50 2.38 12.99
CA ARG A 65 -8.06 2.70 13.15
C ARG A 65 -7.63 3.74 12.12
N GLY A 66 -8.06 3.57 10.87
CA GLY A 66 -7.83 4.52 9.79
C GLY A 66 -8.35 5.91 10.11
N LYS A 67 -9.60 6.03 10.59
CA LYS A 67 -10.16 7.32 11.03
C LYS A 67 -9.31 7.97 12.14
N SER A 68 -8.88 7.19 13.13
CA SER A 68 -8.00 7.70 14.19
C SER A 68 -6.66 8.19 13.63
N LYS A 69 -6.06 7.44 12.69
CA LYS A 69 -4.80 7.81 12.02
C LYS A 69 -4.92 9.13 11.26
N ILE A 70 -5.98 9.29 10.46
CA ILE A 70 -6.21 10.53 9.70
C ILE A 70 -6.52 11.72 10.60
N SER A 71 -7.28 11.53 11.69
CA SER A 71 -7.52 12.58 12.69
C SER A 71 -6.21 13.12 13.27
N LYS A 72 -5.27 12.24 13.62
CA LYS A 72 -3.94 12.63 14.12
C LYS A 72 -3.14 13.41 13.07
N TRP A 73 -3.23 13.02 11.79
CA TRP A 73 -2.59 13.79 10.71
C TRP A 73 -3.19 15.19 10.55
N ILE A 74 -4.51 15.33 10.69
CA ILE A 74 -5.17 16.64 10.67
C ILE A 74 -4.69 17.51 11.85
N GLU A 75 -4.55 16.94 13.05
CA GLU A 75 -4.00 17.66 14.21
C GLU A 75 -2.57 18.17 13.94
N ILE A 76 -1.71 17.32 13.36
CA ILE A 76 -0.35 17.71 12.97
C ILE A 76 -0.37 18.84 11.95
N LEU A 77 -1.18 18.74 10.90
CA LEU A 77 -1.29 19.77 9.86
C LEU A 77 -1.79 21.10 10.41
N ASN A 78 -2.80 21.07 11.27
CA ASN A 78 -3.33 22.26 11.95
C ASN A 78 -2.26 22.92 12.82
N HIS A 79 -1.51 22.13 13.58
CA HIS A 79 -0.41 22.63 14.40
C HIS A 79 0.67 23.29 13.54
N GLN A 80 1.17 22.60 12.51
CA GLN A 80 2.24 23.11 11.64
C GLN A 80 1.82 24.39 10.91
N SER A 81 0.60 24.42 10.36
CA SER A 81 0.06 25.58 9.66
C SER A 81 -0.18 26.78 10.59
N GLY A 82 -0.55 26.51 11.86
CA GLY A 82 -0.71 27.55 12.88
C GLY A 82 0.61 28.15 13.35
N VAL A 83 1.68 27.35 13.45
CA VAL A 83 3.03 27.84 13.78
C VAL A 83 3.52 28.81 12.71
N THR A 84 3.33 28.50 11.43
CA THR A 84 3.87 29.37 10.37
C THR A 84 3.19 30.71 10.24
N ARG A 85 1.87 30.77 10.50
CA ARG A 85 1.12 32.05 10.51
C ARG A 85 1.71 33.09 11.48
N LYS A 86 2.46 32.67 12.51
CA LYS A 86 3.08 33.57 13.50
C LYS A 86 4.42 34.14 13.07
N VAL A 87 5.09 33.56 12.07
CA VAL A 87 6.47 33.90 11.70
C VAL A 87 6.54 35.14 10.80
N ASP A 88 5.55 35.37 9.93
CA ASP A 88 5.56 36.48 8.97
C ASP A 88 4.68 37.67 9.41
N SER A 89 5.11 38.38 10.46
CA SER A 89 4.44 39.61 10.92
C SER A 89 4.81 40.86 10.12
N LYS A 90 5.72 40.75 9.13
CA LYS A 90 6.28 41.90 8.39
C LYS A 90 5.70 42.07 6.98
N ASN A 91 5.13 41.03 6.38
CA ASN A 91 4.35 41.12 5.13
C ASN A 91 3.03 40.35 5.28
N PRO A 92 1.88 41.02 5.46
CA PRO A 92 0.59 40.34 5.61
C PRO A 92 0.09 39.85 4.25
N HIS A 93 0.70 38.80 3.68
CA HIS A 93 0.04 38.00 2.67
C HIS A 93 -0.83 36.95 3.38
N ILE A 94 -2.13 36.96 3.07
CA ILE A 94 -3.09 36.04 3.70
C ILE A 94 -2.81 34.62 3.21
N ILE A 95 -2.27 33.78 4.09
CA ILE A 95 -2.10 32.34 3.82
C ILE A 95 -3.46 31.66 3.99
N PHE A 96 -4.04 31.22 2.87
CA PHE A 96 -5.21 30.35 2.88
C PHE A 96 -4.79 28.95 3.30
N VAL A 97 -5.26 28.51 4.47
CA VAL A 97 -5.13 27.13 4.94
C VAL A 97 -6.54 26.55 4.93
N PRO A 98 -6.81 25.47 4.18
CA PRO A 98 -8.12 24.85 4.15
C PRO A 98 -8.45 24.26 5.52
N ASP A 99 -9.76 24.09 5.79
CA ASP A 99 -10.18 23.21 6.85
C ASP A 99 -9.96 21.76 6.39
N PHE A 100 -8.90 21.13 6.91
CA PHE A 100 -8.55 19.75 6.54
C PHE A 100 -9.64 18.73 6.88
N TYR A 101 -10.57 19.03 7.81
CA TYR A 101 -11.73 18.16 8.04
C TYR A 101 -12.74 18.22 6.90
N GLN A 102 -12.83 19.36 6.20
CA GLN A 102 -13.79 19.62 5.13
C GLN A 102 -13.20 19.51 3.73
N ASP A 103 -11.87 19.41 3.61
CA ASP A 103 -11.19 19.27 2.33
C ASP A 103 -11.44 17.89 1.72
N GLN A 104 -12.09 17.86 0.55
CA GLN A 104 -12.49 16.62 -0.12
C GLN A 104 -11.31 15.87 -0.75
N LEU A 105 -10.27 16.58 -1.20
CA LEU A 105 -9.10 15.95 -1.81
C LEU A 105 -8.19 15.34 -0.74
N PHE A 106 -8.04 16.00 0.40
CA PHE A 106 -7.38 15.44 1.57
C PHE A 106 -8.16 14.26 2.14
N GLY A 107 -9.49 14.39 2.25
CA GLY A 107 -10.34 13.27 2.64
C GLY A 107 -10.20 12.09 1.67
N LYS A 108 -10.16 12.32 0.36
CA LYS A 108 -9.87 11.25 -0.62
C LYS A 108 -8.50 10.61 -0.41
N ALA A 109 -7.44 11.40 -0.22
CA ALA A 109 -6.10 10.88 0.07
C ALA A 109 -6.09 10.02 1.34
N GLY A 110 -6.80 10.46 2.40
CA GLY A 110 -6.98 9.70 3.61
C GLY A 110 -7.67 8.34 3.38
N LYS A 111 -8.71 8.28 2.54
CA LYS A 111 -9.39 7.01 2.21
C LYS A 111 -8.43 6.00 1.58
N TYR A 112 -7.60 6.45 0.64
CA TYR A 112 -6.61 5.60 -0.03
C TYR A 112 -5.51 5.10 0.92
N MET A 113 -5.11 5.89 1.90
CA MET A 113 -4.20 5.44 2.96
C MET A 113 -4.81 4.29 3.77
N VAL A 114 -6.09 4.41 4.14
CA VAL A 114 -6.81 3.37 4.89
C VAL A 114 -7.06 2.12 4.03
N ALA A 115 -7.36 2.30 2.73
CA ALA A 115 -7.54 1.20 1.79
C ALA A 115 -6.27 0.35 1.69
N TRP A 116 -5.12 1.02 1.59
CA TRP A 116 -3.82 0.36 1.56
C TRP A 116 -3.53 -0.42 2.84
N ASP A 117 -3.77 0.17 4.01
CA ASP A 117 -3.59 -0.52 5.30
C ASP A 117 -4.41 -1.83 5.35
N GLY A 118 -5.65 -1.82 4.85
CA GLY A 118 -6.49 -3.02 4.75
C GLY A 118 -5.95 -4.06 3.78
N ILE A 119 -5.62 -3.65 2.56
CA ILE A 119 -5.13 -4.54 1.50
C ILE A 119 -3.79 -5.18 1.89
N ILE A 120 -2.85 -4.41 2.42
CA ILE A 120 -1.56 -4.94 2.84
C ILE A 120 -1.70 -5.82 4.08
N SER A 121 -2.57 -5.50 5.03
CA SER A 121 -2.83 -6.37 6.18
C SER A 121 -3.29 -7.76 5.75
N GLU A 122 -4.20 -7.81 4.77
CA GLU A 122 -4.70 -9.09 4.24
C GLU A 122 -3.68 -9.83 3.38
N LEU A 123 -2.92 -9.09 2.56
CA LEU A 123 -1.85 -9.67 1.76
C LEU A 123 -0.75 -10.28 2.66
N LEU A 124 -0.42 -9.63 3.78
CA LEU A 124 0.56 -10.12 4.76
C LEU A 124 0.04 -11.31 5.58
N SER A 125 -1.23 -11.30 6.02
CA SER A 125 -1.83 -12.41 6.79
C SER A 125 -1.83 -13.72 6.00
N GLU A 126 -2.03 -13.62 4.68
CA GLU A 126 -2.01 -14.78 3.78
C GLU A 126 -0.63 -15.11 3.21
N GLY A 127 0.38 -14.27 3.47
CA GLY A 127 1.72 -14.46 2.89
C GLY A 127 1.76 -14.27 1.37
N ALA A 128 0.78 -13.55 0.81
CA ALA A 128 0.54 -13.39 -0.62
C ALA A 128 1.37 -12.27 -1.24
N PHE A 129 2.66 -12.26 -0.92
CA PHE A 129 3.65 -11.35 -1.49
C PHE A 129 4.73 -12.12 -2.24
N VAL A 130 5.53 -11.44 -3.05
CA VAL A 130 6.79 -12.00 -3.57
C VAL A 130 7.99 -11.52 -2.77
N SER A 131 7.93 -10.28 -2.30
CA SER A 131 9.00 -9.62 -1.58
C SER A 131 8.44 -8.87 -0.38
N LEU A 132 8.57 -9.46 0.80
CA LEU A 132 8.23 -8.80 2.06
C LEU A 132 8.95 -7.43 2.22
N PRO A 133 10.25 -7.29 1.87
CA PRO A 133 10.91 -5.98 1.91
C PRO A 133 10.21 -4.90 1.10
N HIS A 134 9.77 -5.18 -0.14
CA HIS A 134 9.06 -4.18 -0.96
C HIS A 134 7.71 -3.78 -0.35
N VAL A 135 6.99 -4.73 0.24
CA VAL A 135 5.71 -4.47 0.91
C VAL A 135 5.89 -3.55 2.11
N LEU A 136 6.87 -3.84 2.96
CA LEU A 136 7.15 -3.04 4.16
C LEU A 136 7.68 -1.65 3.80
N GLU A 137 8.62 -1.57 2.85
CA GLU A 137 9.15 -0.28 2.37
C GLU A 137 8.04 0.59 1.79
N SER A 138 7.07 0.00 1.08
CA SER A 138 5.94 0.75 0.53
C SER A 138 5.06 1.36 1.62
N GLN A 139 4.91 0.71 2.78
CA GLN A 139 4.21 1.30 3.92
C GLN A 139 4.98 2.50 4.50
N ASP A 140 6.29 2.36 4.66
CA ASP A 140 7.15 3.43 5.16
C ASP A 140 7.19 4.63 4.20
N ASP A 141 7.24 4.41 2.88
CA ASP A 141 7.18 5.45 1.85
C ASP A 141 5.89 6.28 1.96
N ILE A 142 4.75 5.64 2.19
CA ILE A 142 3.46 6.33 2.34
C ILE A 142 3.49 7.26 3.55
N GLU A 143 3.94 6.76 4.70
CA GLU A 143 4.02 7.55 5.93
C GLU A 143 5.06 8.67 5.83
N ALA A 144 6.21 8.39 5.22
CA ALA A 144 7.26 9.37 4.96
C ALA A 144 6.76 10.49 4.03
N SER A 145 6.01 10.16 2.99
CA SER A 145 5.40 11.16 2.09
C SER A 145 4.47 12.10 2.86
N PHE A 146 3.58 11.56 3.69
CA PHE A 146 2.69 12.35 4.56
C PHE A 146 3.46 13.24 5.53
N LEU A 147 4.47 12.68 6.21
CA LEU A 147 5.29 13.42 7.16
C LEU A 147 6.01 14.60 6.50
N LEU A 148 6.63 14.38 5.35
CA LEU A 148 7.32 15.43 4.58
C LEU A 148 6.34 16.50 4.11
N MET A 149 5.16 16.11 3.61
CA MET A 149 4.12 17.05 3.21
C MET A 149 3.63 17.90 4.39
N SER A 150 3.40 17.28 5.56
CA SER A 150 2.94 17.99 6.76
C SER A 150 3.92 19.05 7.26
N ARG A 151 5.18 18.94 6.87
CA ARG A 151 6.25 19.92 7.14
C ARG A 151 6.58 20.80 5.93
N PHE A 152 5.70 20.80 4.92
CA PHE A 152 5.75 21.60 3.69
C PHE A 152 6.92 21.27 2.74
N TYR A 153 7.55 20.10 2.91
CA TYR A 153 8.57 19.56 2.00
C TYR A 153 7.92 18.85 0.79
N TYR A 154 7.00 19.51 0.09
CA TYR A 154 6.19 18.89 -0.98
C TYR A 154 7.02 18.21 -2.07
N ARG A 155 8.14 18.82 -2.49
CA ARG A 155 9.06 18.21 -3.47
C ARG A 155 9.63 16.86 -3.01
N HIS A 156 10.10 16.79 -1.77
CA HIS A 156 10.64 15.55 -1.21
C HIS A 156 9.53 14.52 -1.01
N SER A 157 8.36 14.98 -0.55
CA SER A 157 7.18 14.15 -0.41
C SER A 157 6.76 13.47 -1.74
N VAL A 158 6.78 14.19 -2.86
CA VAL A 158 6.50 13.63 -4.20
C VAL A 158 7.65 12.72 -4.69
N GLN A 159 8.90 13.01 -4.34
CA GLN A 159 10.01 12.10 -4.63
C GLN A 159 9.83 10.74 -3.94
N VAL A 160 9.27 10.72 -2.72
CA VAL A 160 8.92 9.48 -2.03
C VAL A 160 7.76 8.76 -2.73
N LEU A 161 6.72 9.47 -3.19
CA LEU A 161 5.63 8.86 -3.97
C LEU A 161 6.12 8.22 -5.28
N ARG A 162 7.17 8.78 -5.89
CA ARG A 162 7.84 8.15 -7.03
C ARG A 162 8.53 6.84 -6.64
N GLY A 163 9.22 6.81 -5.50
CA GLY A 163 9.83 5.59 -4.96
C GLY A 163 8.79 4.49 -4.74
N LEU A 164 7.67 4.84 -4.09
CA LEU A 164 6.53 3.95 -3.88
C LEU A 164 6.03 3.33 -5.20
N LEU A 165 5.83 4.15 -6.23
CA LEU A 165 5.38 3.68 -7.55
C LEU A 165 6.38 2.71 -8.18
N GLU A 166 7.68 3.05 -8.15
CA GLU A 166 8.76 2.20 -8.68
C GLU A 166 8.82 0.85 -7.94
N SER A 167 8.78 0.88 -6.60
CA SER A 167 8.81 -0.31 -5.74
C SER A 167 7.61 -1.22 -5.96
N THR A 168 6.41 -0.65 -6.06
CA THR A 168 5.17 -1.42 -6.28
C THR A 168 5.18 -2.11 -7.66
N VAL A 169 5.58 -1.38 -8.72
CA VAL A 169 5.69 -1.98 -10.07
C VAL A 169 6.72 -3.09 -10.09
N LEU A 170 7.85 -2.92 -9.39
CA LEU A 170 8.89 -3.93 -9.31
C LEU A 170 8.41 -5.19 -8.59
N GLN A 171 7.65 -5.05 -7.50
CA GLN A 171 7.02 -6.18 -6.82
C GLN A 171 6.06 -6.95 -7.72
N THR A 172 5.20 -6.26 -8.47
CA THR A 172 4.29 -6.90 -9.44
C THR A 172 5.06 -7.60 -10.55
N TYR A 173 6.14 -7.00 -11.06
CA TYR A 173 7.01 -7.60 -12.06
C TYR A 173 7.70 -8.88 -11.57
N PHE A 174 8.19 -8.89 -10.32
CA PHE A 174 8.84 -10.06 -9.75
C PHE A 174 7.88 -11.23 -9.47
N ALA A 175 6.56 -10.99 -9.39
CA ALA A 175 5.57 -12.06 -9.26
C ALA A 175 5.58 -13.04 -10.42
N VAL A 176 5.91 -12.55 -11.61
CA VAL A 176 5.95 -13.35 -12.85
C VAL A 176 7.38 -13.61 -13.33
N ASN A 177 8.40 -13.04 -12.66
CA ASN A 177 9.82 -13.20 -13.00
C ASN A 177 10.65 -13.64 -11.78
N ARG A 178 10.33 -14.82 -11.22
CA ARG A 178 10.95 -15.29 -9.97
C ARG A 178 12.47 -15.44 -10.05
N SER A 179 13.01 -15.89 -11.18
CA SER A 179 14.47 -16.02 -11.38
C SER A 179 15.20 -14.67 -11.31
N GLU A 180 14.57 -13.60 -11.78
CA GLU A 180 15.11 -12.24 -11.68
C GLU A 180 15.00 -11.70 -10.26
N PHE A 181 13.92 -12.03 -9.54
CA PHE A 181 13.82 -11.72 -8.12
C PHE A 181 14.92 -12.39 -7.29
N GLU A 182 15.25 -13.66 -7.57
CA GLU A 182 16.37 -14.34 -6.90
C GLU A 182 17.73 -13.69 -7.20
N GLN A 183 17.92 -13.12 -8.39
CA GLN A 183 19.11 -12.34 -8.71
C GLN A 183 19.11 -10.99 -7.98
N TRP A 184 17.95 -10.33 -7.87
CA TRP A 184 17.79 -9.07 -7.14
C TRP A 184 18.14 -9.23 -5.66
N LYS A 185 17.64 -10.28 -4.99
CA LYS A 185 18.00 -10.59 -3.60
C LYS A 185 19.50 -10.79 -3.37
N LYS A 186 20.23 -11.22 -4.41
CA LYS A 186 21.69 -11.44 -4.38
C LYS A 186 22.49 -10.21 -4.82
N ASN A 187 21.83 -9.05 -5.00
CA ASN A 187 22.43 -7.84 -5.57
C ASN A 187 23.07 -8.04 -6.95
N ASN A 188 22.58 -9.03 -7.72
CA ASN A 188 23.08 -9.38 -9.05
C ASN A 188 22.04 -9.11 -10.15
N TYR A 189 21.17 -8.12 -9.94
CA TYR A 189 20.14 -7.73 -10.91
C TYR A 189 20.17 -6.22 -11.10
N ARG A 190 20.13 -5.81 -12.37
CA ARG A 190 20.00 -4.40 -12.73
C ARG A 190 18.56 -4.14 -13.14
N THR A 191 17.81 -3.45 -12.30
CA THR A 191 16.42 -3.10 -12.58
C THR A 191 16.30 -2.36 -13.91
N PRO A 192 15.48 -2.86 -14.86
CA PRO A 192 15.15 -2.16 -16.08
C PRO A 192 14.54 -0.78 -15.79
N ARG A 193 14.58 0.11 -16.78
CA ARG A 193 13.86 1.39 -16.68
C ARG A 193 12.38 1.12 -16.48
N LEU A 194 11.70 1.98 -15.72
CA LEU A 194 10.24 1.85 -15.52
C LEU A 194 9.49 1.95 -16.87
N ARG A 195 9.87 2.93 -17.69
CA ARG A 195 9.29 3.25 -19.01
C ARG A 195 10.21 2.90 -20.17
N GLY A 196 9.63 2.93 -21.38
CA GLY A 196 10.32 2.79 -22.66
C GLY A 196 10.40 1.34 -23.15
N ASN A 197 10.95 1.16 -24.36
CA ASN A 197 11.08 -0.16 -24.97
C ASN A 197 11.90 -1.10 -24.07
N GLY A 198 11.32 -2.25 -23.74
CA GLY A 198 11.93 -3.22 -22.83
C GLY A 198 11.96 -2.80 -21.35
N GLY A 199 11.31 -1.70 -20.98
CA GLY A 199 11.10 -1.30 -19.59
C GLY A 199 10.06 -2.15 -18.86
N LEU A 200 9.94 -1.96 -17.55
CA LEU A 200 9.05 -2.76 -16.68
C LEU A 200 7.59 -2.71 -17.15
N ILE A 201 7.05 -1.51 -17.42
CA ILE A 201 5.65 -1.36 -17.86
C ILE A 201 5.41 -2.06 -19.20
N HIS A 202 6.33 -1.91 -20.16
CA HIS A 202 6.22 -2.57 -21.46
C HIS A 202 6.20 -4.10 -21.31
N ARG A 203 7.00 -4.65 -20.39
CA ARG A 203 7.03 -6.09 -20.13
C ARG A 203 5.72 -6.57 -19.50
N LEU A 204 5.21 -5.84 -18.49
CA LEU A 204 3.95 -6.16 -17.82
C LEU A 204 2.74 -6.12 -18.78
N LEU A 205 2.70 -5.14 -19.68
CA LEU A 205 1.70 -5.05 -20.74
C LEU A 205 1.86 -6.19 -21.76
N GLY A 206 3.09 -6.50 -22.16
CA GLY A 206 3.38 -7.50 -23.18
C GLY A 206 2.94 -8.92 -22.80
N ILE A 207 2.95 -9.24 -21.51
CA ILE A 207 2.44 -10.52 -20.97
C ILE A 207 0.95 -10.46 -20.57
N GLY A 208 0.30 -9.32 -20.74
CA GLY A 208 -1.10 -9.12 -20.36
C GLY A 208 -1.38 -9.11 -18.86
N LEU A 209 -0.38 -8.88 -18.00
CA LEU A 209 -0.58 -8.87 -16.55
C LEU A 209 -1.36 -7.65 -16.08
N ILE A 210 -1.16 -6.50 -16.74
CA ILE A 210 -1.89 -5.27 -16.46
C ILE A 210 -2.57 -4.76 -17.73
N PRO A 211 -3.72 -4.06 -17.61
CA PRO A 211 -4.37 -3.45 -18.76
C PRO A 211 -3.63 -2.19 -19.25
N ASN A 212 -3.80 -1.85 -20.53
CA ASN A 212 -3.21 -0.65 -21.15
C ASN A 212 -3.55 0.64 -20.39
N ALA A 213 -4.77 0.77 -19.88
CA ALA A 213 -5.19 1.94 -19.11
C ALA A 213 -4.32 2.15 -17.86
N LEU A 214 -4.07 1.08 -17.10
CA LEU A 214 -3.21 1.13 -15.91
C LEU A 214 -1.75 1.40 -16.29
N GLY A 215 -1.24 0.76 -17.33
CA GLY A 215 0.12 1.01 -17.84
C GLY A 215 0.34 2.46 -18.26
N ASN A 216 -0.65 3.09 -18.89
CA ASN A 216 -0.61 4.51 -19.26
C ASN A 216 -0.64 5.41 -18.03
N GLU A 217 -1.48 5.11 -17.03
CA GLU A 217 -1.55 5.92 -15.80
C GLU A 217 -0.25 5.86 -15.01
N ILE A 218 0.39 4.69 -14.90
CA ILE A 218 1.74 4.56 -14.30
C ILE A 218 2.74 5.46 -15.07
N CYS A 219 2.73 5.41 -16.41
CA CYS A 219 3.63 6.23 -17.23
C CYS A 219 3.42 7.73 -16.99
N ASN A 220 2.16 8.17 -16.90
CA ASN A 220 1.76 9.56 -16.70
C ASN A 220 2.16 10.05 -15.32
N LEU A 221 1.84 9.30 -14.26
CA LEU A 221 2.26 9.64 -12.90
C LEU A 221 3.77 9.73 -12.76
N TYR A 222 4.50 8.81 -13.39
CA TYR A 222 5.96 8.87 -13.40
C TYR A 222 6.50 10.13 -14.09
N GLU A 223 5.85 10.57 -15.18
CA GLU A 223 6.20 11.82 -15.86
C GLU A 223 5.90 13.03 -14.98
N ASP A 224 4.72 13.07 -14.39
CA ASP A 224 4.25 14.11 -13.49
C ASP A 224 5.21 14.26 -12.30
N PHE A 225 5.64 13.15 -11.69
CA PHE A 225 6.58 13.15 -10.56
C PHE A 225 7.96 13.61 -10.97
N ASN A 226 8.49 13.10 -12.09
CA ASN A 226 9.78 13.57 -12.61
C ASN A 226 9.73 15.06 -12.92
N GLY A 227 8.66 15.51 -13.57
CA GLY A 227 8.42 16.92 -13.83
C GLY A 227 8.37 17.71 -12.53
N TYR A 228 7.64 17.26 -11.51
CA TYR A 228 7.53 17.97 -10.24
C TYR A 228 8.87 18.04 -9.47
N VAL A 229 9.62 16.94 -9.43
CA VAL A 229 10.88 16.87 -8.68
C VAL A 229 12.04 17.56 -9.41
N HIS A 230 12.08 17.47 -10.74
CA HIS A 230 13.20 17.95 -11.55
C HIS A 230 12.91 19.24 -12.33
N SER A 231 11.66 19.73 -12.38
CA SER A 231 11.39 21.07 -12.92
C SER A 231 11.95 22.15 -12.01
N GLY A 232 12.14 23.33 -12.61
CA GLY A 232 12.95 24.43 -12.08
C GLY A 232 12.53 24.99 -10.72
N GLU A 233 13.12 26.13 -10.36
CA GLU A 233 13.11 26.71 -9.02
C GLU A 233 11.73 26.74 -8.32
N ARG A 234 10.63 26.84 -9.08
CA ARG A 234 9.25 26.94 -8.57
C ARG A 234 8.87 25.89 -7.50
N HIS A 235 9.42 24.67 -7.53
CA HIS A 235 9.11 23.62 -6.54
C HIS A 235 10.18 23.44 -5.47
N LEU A 236 11.26 24.23 -5.50
CA LEU A 236 12.28 24.18 -4.47
C LEU A 236 11.75 24.81 -3.18
N ILE A 237 12.04 24.18 -2.05
CA ILE A 237 11.72 24.74 -0.73
C ILE A 237 12.47 26.06 -0.49
N HIS A 238 13.63 26.24 -1.12
CA HIS A 238 14.46 27.44 -1.03
C HIS A 238 14.32 28.37 -2.24
N ARG A 239 13.17 28.31 -2.95
CA ARG A 239 12.89 29.27 -4.03
C ARG A 239 12.90 30.71 -3.52
N ASP A 240 13.31 31.63 -4.39
CA ASP A 240 13.26 33.08 -4.15
C ASP A 240 14.14 33.58 -2.97
N VAL A 241 15.06 32.75 -2.46
CA VAL A 241 16.01 33.15 -1.40
C VAL A 241 16.85 34.35 -1.84
N PHE A 242 17.29 34.38 -3.09
CA PHE A 242 18.12 35.46 -3.63
C PHE A 242 17.38 36.80 -3.78
N VAL A 243 16.05 36.79 -3.82
CA VAL A 243 15.22 38.01 -3.93
C VAL A 243 14.52 38.36 -2.61
N GLY A 244 14.88 37.69 -1.51
CA GLY A 244 14.33 37.95 -0.17
C GLY A 244 12.86 37.59 0.00
N LYS A 245 12.28 36.75 -0.88
CA LYS A 245 10.87 36.31 -0.84
C LYS A 245 10.71 34.84 -0.46
N TRP A 246 11.65 34.31 0.31
CA TRP A 246 11.66 32.90 0.70
C TRP A 246 10.50 32.56 1.65
N ILE A 247 9.64 31.63 1.22
CA ILE A 247 8.47 31.13 1.97
C ILE A 247 8.54 29.61 2.18
N GLY A 248 9.74 29.07 2.36
CA GLY A 248 9.99 27.62 2.33
C GLY A 248 9.14 26.81 3.29
N HIS A 249 9.00 27.28 4.53
CA HIS A 249 8.27 26.59 5.59
C HIS A 249 6.82 27.01 5.74
N GLU A 250 6.25 27.68 4.75
CA GLU A 250 4.84 28.07 4.76
C GLU A 250 3.97 27.07 4.00
N PHE A 251 2.73 26.97 4.48
CA PHE A 251 1.68 26.21 3.81
C PHE A 251 1.39 26.82 2.44
N LYS A 252 1.38 25.97 1.40
CA LYS A 252 1.12 26.34 0.02
C LYS A 252 -0.07 25.55 -0.48
N ASN A 253 -1.24 26.19 -0.55
CA ASN A 253 -2.49 25.51 -0.91
C ASN A 253 -2.36 24.77 -2.25
N ASP A 254 -1.81 25.39 -3.29
CA ASP A 254 -1.70 24.76 -4.61
C ASP A 254 -0.81 23.51 -4.57
N GLU A 255 0.31 23.56 -3.83
CA GLU A 255 1.21 22.41 -3.68
C GLU A 255 0.57 21.30 -2.82
N PHE A 256 -0.23 21.68 -1.82
CA PHE A 256 -1.00 20.74 -1.00
C PHE A 256 -2.08 20.02 -1.81
N GLN A 257 -2.89 20.76 -2.58
CA GLN A 257 -3.93 20.19 -3.42
C GLN A 257 -3.32 19.27 -4.50
N LYS A 258 -2.21 19.70 -5.09
CA LYS A 258 -1.46 18.90 -6.05
C LYS A 258 -0.89 17.63 -5.43
N TRP A 259 -0.32 17.72 -4.23
CA TRP A 259 0.12 16.55 -3.48
C TRP A 259 -1.04 15.60 -3.18
N CYS A 260 -2.20 16.09 -2.71
CA CYS A 260 -3.36 15.24 -2.47
C CYS A 260 -3.76 14.48 -3.74
N SER A 261 -3.76 15.18 -4.89
CA SER A 261 -4.04 14.57 -6.18
C SER A 261 -3.05 13.49 -6.58
N TYR A 262 -1.75 13.77 -6.43
CA TYR A 262 -0.71 12.77 -6.70
C TYR A 262 -0.78 11.58 -5.76
N PHE A 263 -1.04 11.83 -4.48
CA PHE A 263 -1.16 10.81 -3.46
C PHE A 263 -2.28 9.82 -3.79
N PHE A 264 -3.53 10.29 -3.96
CA PHE A 264 -4.62 9.33 -4.21
C PHE A 264 -4.46 8.60 -5.56
N ARG A 265 -3.91 9.27 -6.59
CA ARG A 265 -3.70 8.63 -7.91
C ARG A 265 -2.65 7.53 -7.84
N VAL A 266 -1.51 7.77 -7.17
CA VAL A 266 -0.48 6.73 -7.03
C VAL A 266 -0.97 5.57 -6.16
N MET A 267 -1.68 5.87 -5.08
CA MET A 267 -2.25 4.83 -4.23
C MET A 267 -3.26 3.96 -4.96
N ASP A 268 -4.11 4.55 -5.81
CA ASP A 268 -5.05 3.81 -6.65
C ASP A 268 -4.34 2.81 -7.57
N VAL A 269 -3.30 3.28 -8.25
CA VAL A 269 -2.43 2.44 -9.09
C VAL A 269 -1.77 1.33 -8.27
N CYS A 270 -1.20 1.67 -7.12
CA CYS A 270 -0.53 0.70 -6.25
C CYS A 270 -1.48 -0.39 -5.75
N ILE A 271 -2.70 -0.01 -5.35
CA ILE A 271 -3.74 -0.95 -4.94
C ILE A 271 -4.11 -1.90 -6.08
N GLN A 272 -4.37 -1.38 -7.28
CA GLN A 272 -4.69 -2.22 -8.44
C GLN A 272 -3.54 -3.18 -8.75
N LEU A 273 -2.29 -2.71 -8.71
CA LEU A 273 -1.09 -3.53 -8.90
C LEU A 273 -0.94 -4.65 -7.85
N MET A 274 -1.31 -4.40 -6.59
CA MET A 274 -1.33 -5.42 -5.54
C MET A 274 -2.41 -6.48 -5.78
N ILE A 275 -3.58 -6.09 -6.29
CA ILE A 275 -4.63 -7.05 -6.65
C ILE A 275 -4.16 -7.95 -7.82
N PHE A 276 -3.58 -7.38 -8.87
CA PHE A 276 -2.98 -8.17 -9.96
C PHE A 276 -1.85 -9.10 -9.45
N HIS A 277 -1.02 -8.61 -8.54
CA HIS A 277 0.04 -9.39 -7.91
C HIS A 277 -0.52 -10.61 -7.16
N VAL A 278 -1.55 -10.42 -6.35
CA VAL A 278 -2.19 -11.50 -5.58
C VAL A 278 -2.82 -12.54 -6.50
N ASN A 279 -3.41 -12.14 -7.62
CA ASN A 279 -3.94 -13.08 -8.60
C ASN A 279 -2.83 -13.98 -9.17
N GLN A 280 -1.68 -13.41 -9.53
CA GLN A 280 -0.53 -14.20 -9.99
C GLN A 280 0.06 -15.09 -8.90
N TRP A 281 0.06 -14.61 -7.66
CA TRP A 281 0.47 -15.40 -6.50
C TRP A 281 -0.40 -16.64 -6.35
N ASN A 282 -1.72 -16.48 -6.41
CA ASN A 282 -2.68 -17.57 -6.29
C ASN A 282 -2.52 -18.62 -7.41
N ASP A 283 -2.22 -18.18 -8.64
CA ASP A 283 -2.00 -19.08 -9.78
C ASP A 283 -0.68 -19.87 -9.65
N SER A 284 0.32 -19.28 -8.98
CA SER A 284 1.66 -19.87 -8.84
C SER A 284 1.77 -20.88 -7.69
N PHE A 285 0.77 -20.93 -6.81
CA PHE A 285 0.84 -21.69 -5.56
C PHE A 285 0.27 -23.11 -5.71
N ASP A 286 1.12 -24.12 -5.52
CA ASP A 286 0.69 -25.51 -5.56
C ASP A 286 0.03 -25.92 -4.24
N LYS A 287 -1.28 -26.19 -4.29
CA LYS A 287 -2.15 -26.49 -3.14
C LYS A 287 -1.82 -27.81 -2.44
N ASP A 288 -0.98 -28.64 -3.04
CA ASP A 288 -0.53 -29.90 -2.45
C ASP A 288 0.75 -29.75 -1.62
N TYR A 289 1.51 -28.68 -1.81
CA TYR A 289 2.82 -28.51 -1.17
C TYR A 289 2.79 -27.44 -0.08
N ILE A 290 3.58 -27.69 0.98
CA ILE A 290 3.86 -26.66 1.98
C ILE A 290 4.75 -25.58 1.36
N THR A 291 4.38 -24.33 1.60
CA THR A 291 5.22 -23.17 1.33
C THR A 291 5.20 -22.29 2.57
N CYS A 292 6.37 -21.87 3.03
CA CYS A 292 6.48 -20.98 4.18
C CYS A 292 5.86 -19.61 3.83
N LYS A 293 5.00 -19.06 4.69
CA LYS A 293 4.34 -17.77 4.45
C LYS A 293 5.30 -16.57 4.46
N VAL A 294 6.47 -16.73 5.08
CA VAL A 294 7.47 -15.66 5.23
C VAL A 294 8.53 -15.70 4.14
N CYS A 295 9.26 -16.82 4.01
CA CYS A 295 10.38 -16.92 3.08
C CYS A 295 10.04 -17.62 1.75
N HIS A 296 8.84 -18.19 1.65
CA HIS A 296 8.37 -18.99 0.51
C HIS A 296 9.25 -20.19 0.15
N SER A 297 10.07 -20.68 1.09
CA SER A 297 10.69 -21.98 0.91
C SER A 297 9.62 -23.06 0.83
N THR A 298 9.84 -24.02 -0.06
CA THR A 298 9.01 -25.22 -0.24
C THR A 298 9.73 -26.49 0.19
N THR A 299 10.96 -26.35 0.68
CA THR A 299 11.85 -27.41 1.16
C THR A 299 12.19 -27.19 2.62
N ASP A 300 12.82 -28.19 3.25
CA ASP A 300 13.45 -28.05 4.57
C ASP A 300 12.47 -27.62 5.69
N PHE A 301 11.45 -28.44 5.90
CA PHE A 301 10.52 -28.30 7.03
C PHE A 301 10.70 -29.42 8.04
N ASP A 302 10.59 -29.08 9.33
CA ASP A 302 10.31 -30.07 10.37
C ASP A 302 8.80 -30.24 10.50
N LEU A 303 8.35 -31.51 10.61
CA LEU A 303 6.94 -31.86 10.76
C LEU A 303 6.69 -32.42 12.16
N LYS A 304 5.79 -31.76 12.89
CA LYS A 304 5.22 -32.26 14.14
C LYS A 304 3.74 -32.56 13.94
N THR A 305 3.25 -33.62 14.57
CA THR A 305 1.82 -33.97 14.53
C THR A 305 1.26 -34.05 15.94
N TYR A 306 0.09 -33.47 16.15
CA TYR A 306 -0.65 -33.54 17.41
C TYR A 306 -2.15 -33.59 17.16
N VAL A 307 -2.94 -33.78 18.22
CA VAL A 307 -4.40 -33.78 18.15
C VAL A 307 -4.92 -32.53 18.84
N PHE A 308 -5.85 -31.82 18.20
CA PHE A 308 -6.50 -30.63 18.73
C PHE A 308 -7.96 -30.61 18.26
N GLY A 309 -8.90 -30.40 19.19
CA GLY A 309 -10.33 -30.46 18.90
C GLY A 309 -10.79 -31.81 18.35
N GLY A 310 -10.12 -32.90 18.77
CA GLY A 310 -10.37 -34.26 18.25
C GLY A 310 -9.85 -34.52 16.84
N GLU A 311 -9.26 -33.54 16.16
CA GLU A 311 -8.73 -33.66 14.80
C GLU A 311 -7.19 -33.67 14.81
N LYS A 312 -6.61 -34.43 13.87
CA LYS A 312 -5.15 -34.50 13.72
C LYS A 312 -4.65 -33.25 13.01
N GLN A 313 -3.74 -32.54 13.67
CA GLN A 313 -3.07 -31.34 13.15
C GLN A 313 -1.64 -31.66 12.70
N TYR A 314 -1.19 -30.94 11.68
CA TYR A 314 0.14 -31.04 11.10
C TYR A 314 0.82 -29.68 11.18
N GLU A 315 1.85 -29.57 12.01
CA GLU A 315 2.65 -28.37 12.23
C GLU A 315 3.95 -28.47 11.47
N TYR A 316 4.20 -27.50 10.59
CA TYR A 316 5.38 -27.39 9.76
C TYR A 316 6.20 -26.19 10.21
N THR A 317 7.44 -26.44 10.63
CA THR A 317 8.39 -25.39 11.02
C THR A 317 9.43 -25.25 9.92
N CYS A 318 9.51 -24.06 9.31
CA CYS A 318 10.47 -23.78 8.25
C CYS A 318 11.89 -23.64 8.80
N LYS A 319 12.85 -24.44 8.33
CA LYS A 319 14.25 -24.39 8.83
C LYS A 319 15.00 -23.12 8.44
N HIS A 320 14.53 -22.38 7.44
CA HIS A 320 15.21 -21.17 6.98
C HIS A 320 14.87 -19.93 7.81
N CYS A 321 13.64 -19.84 8.33
CA CYS A 321 13.16 -18.64 9.02
C CYS A 321 12.40 -18.91 10.32
N SER A 322 12.27 -20.19 10.71
CA SER A 322 11.58 -20.64 11.93
C SER A 322 10.07 -20.33 11.98
N ASP A 323 9.48 -19.87 10.88
CA ASP A 323 8.04 -19.68 10.76
C ASP A 323 7.28 -21.01 10.88
N VAL A 324 6.12 -20.96 11.54
CA VAL A 324 5.30 -22.13 11.85
C VAL A 324 3.97 -22.04 11.13
N SER A 325 3.62 -23.09 10.39
CA SER A 325 2.33 -23.20 9.71
C SER A 325 1.60 -24.48 10.13
N ILE A 326 0.31 -24.37 10.41
CA ILE A 326 -0.53 -25.48 10.89
C ILE A 326 -1.62 -25.79 9.88
N TYR A 327 -1.81 -27.07 9.58
CA TYR A 327 -2.82 -27.56 8.65
C TYR A 327 -3.59 -28.75 9.24
N GLY A 328 -4.90 -28.82 8.97
CA GLY A 328 -5.72 -29.99 9.31
C GLY A 328 -5.51 -31.19 8.37
N LYS A 329 -4.73 -31.02 7.29
CA LYS A 329 -4.33 -32.10 6.38
C LYS A 329 -2.81 -32.12 6.20
N LYS A 330 -2.27 -33.30 5.90
CA LYS A 330 -0.85 -33.44 5.59
C LYS A 330 -0.55 -32.84 4.21
N MET A 331 0.34 -31.86 4.18
CA MET A 331 0.92 -31.24 2.98
C MET A 331 2.20 -31.98 2.55
N LYS A 332 2.50 -31.99 1.25
CA LYS A 332 3.76 -32.51 0.68
C LYS A 332 4.88 -31.49 0.87
N ILE A 333 6.12 -31.94 1.04
CA ILE A 333 7.33 -31.08 1.04
C ILE A 333 8.02 -31.30 -0.31
N LYS A 334 8.46 -30.23 -0.99
CA LYS A 334 9.23 -30.40 -2.24
C LYS A 334 10.61 -30.97 -1.90
N SER A 335 11.08 -31.89 -2.74
CA SER A 335 12.36 -32.59 -2.59
C SER A 335 13.53 -31.73 -3.01
#